data_AF-A0A835C5L9-F1
#
_entry.id   AF-A0A835C5L9-F1
#
_cell.length_a   1.000
_cell.length_b   1.000
_cell.length_c   1.000
_cell.angle_alpha   90.00
_cell.angle_beta   90.00
_cell.angle_gamma   90.00
#
_symmetry.space_group_name_H-M   'P 1'
#
loop_
_entity.id
_entity.type
_entity.pdbx_description
1 polymer ?
#
loop_
_entity_poly.entity_id
_entity_poly.type
_entity_poly.pdbx_seq_one_letter_code
_entity_poly.pdbx_strand_id
1 'polypeptide(L)'
;MKLNNETVTIELKNGTVVHGTITGVDISMNTHLKTVKLTLKGKNPVTLDHLSVRGNNIRYYILPDSLNLETLLVEETPRGSLWAVVGAVVVDVVGAGGRAELY
;
A
#
# COMPACT_ATOMS: atom_id res chain seq x y z
N MET A 1 -0.91 -2.17 -4.50
CA MET A 1 -0.84 -1.13 -3.45
C MET A 1 -1.72 -1.54 -2.28
N LYS A 2 -1.39 -1.13 -1.05
CA LYS A 2 -2.07 -1.56 0.18
C LYS A 2 -3.38 -0.81 0.50
N LEU A 3 -3.69 0.27 -0.22
CA LEU A 3 -4.86 1.15 0.01
C LEU A 3 -6.10 0.77 -0.82
N ASN A 4 -6.19 -0.47 -1.29
CA ASN A 4 -7.32 -0.89 -2.13
C ASN A 4 -8.61 -0.95 -1.31
N ASN A 5 -9.70 -0.45 -1.89
CA ASN A 5 -11.04 -0.41 -1.32
C ASN A 5 -11.25 0.55 -0.13
N GLU A 6 -10.28 1.42 0.16
CA GLU A 6 -10.46 2.48 1.16
C GLU A 6 -11.21 3.68 0.57
N THR A 7 -12.16 4.23 1.33
CA THR A 7 -12.83 5.48 0.96
C THR A 7 -12.05 6.66 1.51
N VAL A 8 -11.57 7.51 0.62
CA VAL A 8 -10.69 8.64 0.96
C VAL A 8 -11.27 9.95 0.45
N THR A 9 -10.74 11.04 0.99
CA THR A 9 -10.89 12.36 0.38
C THR A 9 -9.53 12.83 -0.12
N ILE A 10 -9.46 13.29 -1.36
CA ILE A 10 -8.24 13.76 -2.00
C ILE A 10 -8.41 15.23 -2.33
N GLU A 11 -7.46 16.06 -1.89
CA GLU A 11 -7.38 17.44 -2.37
C GLU A 11 -6.35 17.52 -3.50
N LEU A 12 -6.76 18.12 -4.61
CA LEU A 12 -5.88 18.39 -5.75
C LEU A 12 -5.21 19.76 -5.62
N LYS A 13 -4.08 19.95 -6.28
CA LYS A 13 -3.31 21.21 -6.27
C LYS A 13 -4.13 22.43 -6.71
N ASN A 14 -5.15 22.26 -7.55
CA ASN A 14 -6.04 23.34 -7.97
C ASN A 14 -7.19 23.64 -6.98
N GLY A 15 -7.27 22.91 -5.85
CA GLY A 15 -8.32 23.05 -4.85
C GLY A 15 -9.60 22.26 -5.17
N THR A 16 -9.60 21.41 -6.20
CA THR A 16 -10.66 20.43 -6.40
C THR A 16 -10.56 19.36 -5.31
N VAL A 17 -11.69 18.99 -4.73
CA VAL A 17 -11.83 17.93 -3.73
C VAL A 17 -12.50 16.73 -4.37
N VAL A 18 -11.91 15.55 -4.19
CA VAL A 18 -12.41 14.28 -4.71
C VAL A 18 -12.69 13.36 -3.54
N HIS A 19 -13.93 12.97 -3.33
CA HIS A 19 -14.30 11.96 -2.34
C HIS A 19 -14.69 10.68 -3.07
N GLY A 20 -14.13 9.53 -2.71
CA GLY A 20 -14.47 8.27 -3.36
C GLY A 20 -13.69 7.07 -2.85
N THR A 21 -14.01 5.88 -3.36
CA THR A 21 -13.37 4.63 -2.97
C THR A 21 -12.23 4.28 -3.92
N ILE A 22 -11.03 4.07 -3.40
CA ILE A 22 -9.86 3.69 -4.18
C ILE A 22 -10.06 2.28 -4.76
N THR A 23 -9.88 2.14 -6.06
CA THR A 23 -9.79 0.83 -6.73
C THR A 23 -8.35 0.42 -6.99
N GLY A 24 -7.44 1.39 -7.13
CA GLY A 24 -6.03 1.13 -7.28
C GLY A 24 -5.20 2.41 -7.26
N VAL A 25 -3.94 2.27 -6.82
CA VAL A 25 -2.94 3.33 -6.84
C VAL A 25 -1.65 2.73 -7.40
N ASP A 26 -0.98 3.47 -8.28
CA ASP A 26 0.32 3.08 -8.83
C ASP A 26 1.49 3.79 -8.11
N ILE A 27 2.73 3.42 -8.48
CA ILE A 27 3.96 3.97 -7.90
C ILE A 27 4.11 5.48 -8.20
N SER A 28 3.50 5.96 -9.28
CA SER A 28 3.44 7.38 -9.64
C SER A 28 2.29 8.12 -8.96
N MET A 29 1.60 7.47 -8.01
CA MET A 29 0.43 7.97 -7.28
C MET A 29 -0.79 8.25 -8.17
N ASN A 30 -0.85 7.74 -9.40
CA ASN A 30 -2.09 7.81 -10.15
C ASN A 30 -3.13 6.96 -9.42
N THR A 31 -4.26 7.59 -9.13
CA THR A 31 -5.28 7.02 -8.25
C THR A 31 -6.56 6.81 -9.04
N HIS A 32 -7.01 5.56 -9.07
CA HIS A 32 -8.28 5.18 -9.66
C HIS A 32 -9.31 5.06 -8.55
N LEU A 33 -10.46 5.71 -8.74
CA LEU A 33 -11.56 5.72 -7.79
C LEU A 33 -12.86 5.28 -8.45
N LYS A 34 -13.75 4.72 -7.62
CA LYS A 34 -15.15 4.47 -7.93
C LYS A 34 -16.07 5.17 -6.93
N THR A 35 -17.33 5.35 -7.29
CA THR A 35 -18.36 5.99 -6.44
C THR A 35 -17.88 7.37 -5.96
N VAL A 36 -17.65 8.26 -6.93
CA VAL A 36 -16.91 9.51 -6.72
C VAL A 36 -17.86 10.69 -6.60
N LYS A 37 -17.60 11.55 -5.62
CA LYS A 37 -18.17 12.89 -5.49
C LYS A 37 -17.06 13.91 -5.68
N LEU A 38 -17.07 14.58 -6.83
CA LEU A 38 -16.07 15.57 -7.24
C LEU A 38 -16.61 16.98 -7.00
N THR A 39 -15.87 17.80 -6.25
CA THR A 39 -16.22 19.19 -5.96
C THR A 39 -15.12 20.10 -6.46
N LEU A 40 -15.37 20.81 -7.57
CA LEU A 40 -14.43 21.82 -8.04
C LEU A 40 -14.46 23.03 -7.10
N LYS A 41 -13.33 23.72 -6.96
CA LYS A 41 -13.24 24.91 -6.11
C LYS A 41 -14.34 25.93 -6.47
N GLY A 42 -15.21 26.23 -5.51
CA GLY A 42 -16.31 27.19 -5.67
C GLY A 42 -17.48 26.72 -6.54
N LYS A 43 -17.57 25.41 -6.85
CA LYS A 43 -18.68 24.84 -7.62
C LYS A 43 -19.43 23.77 -6.82
N ASN A 44 -20.63 23.46 -7.28
CA ASN A 44 -21.42 22.38 -6.71
C ASN A 44 -20.77 21.01 -6.97
N PRO A 45 -20.94 20.04 -6.05
CA PRO A 45 -20.47 18.68 -6.25
C PRO A 45 -21.14 17.98 -7.44
N VAL A 46 -20.37 17.14 -8.12
CA VAL A 46 -20.81 16.29 -9.23
C VAL A 46 -20.48 14.83 -8.89
N THR A 47 -21.44 13.93 -9.08
CA THR A 47 -21.24 12.49 -8.89
C THR A 47 -20.76 11.83 -10.16
N LEU A 48 -19.81 10.92 -10.03
CA LEU A 48 -19.22 10.13 -11.13
C LEU A 48 -19.08 8.68 -10.68
N ASP A 49 -19.31 7.73 -11.58
CA ASP A 49 -19.13 6.30 -11.26
C ASP A 49 -17.66 5.95 -11.12
N HIS A 50 -16.80 6.51 -11.99
CA HIS A 50 -15.37 6.27 -12.03
C HIS A 50 -14.59 7.58 -12.28
N LEU A 51 -13.42 7.71 -11.64
CA LEU A 51 -12.48 8.79 -11.89
C LEU A 51 -11.05 8.28 -11.78
N SER A 52 -10.17 8.75 -12.68
CA SER A 52 -8.73 8.58 -12.53
C SER A 52 -8.08 9.93 -12.32
N VAL A 53 -7.25 10.05 -11.29
CA VAL A 53 -6.50 11.24 -10.95
C VAL A 53 -5.03 10.98 -11.18
N ARG A 54 -4.38 11.85 -11.95
CA ARG A 54 -2.92 11.80 -12.14
C ARG A 54 -2.20 12.21 -10.85
N GLY A 55 -1.26 11.39 -10.39
CA GLY A 55 -0.62 11.54 -9.08
C GLY A 55 0.06 12.89 -8.85
N ASN A 56 0.69 13.46 -9.88
CA ASN A 56 1.31 14.80 -9.78
C ASN A 56 0.32 15.93 -9.43
N ASN A 57 -0.98 15.76 -9.70
CA ASN A 57 -1.98 16.77 -9.37
C ASN A 57 -2.50 16.65 -7.94
N ILE A 58 -2.14 15.58 -7.22
CA ILE A 58 -2.58 15.33 -5.85
C ILE A 58 -1.75 16.21 -4.90
N ARG A 59 -2.42 16.83 -3.94
CA ARG A 59 -1.77 17.57 -2.85
C ARG A 59 -1.61 16.67 -1.62
N TYR A 60 -2.70 16.06 -1.17
CA TYR A 60 -2.70 15.12 -0.06
C TYR A 60 -3.93 14.21 -0.09
N TYR A 61 -3.88 13.13 0.69
CA TYR A 61 -4.99 12.24 0.99
C TYR A 61 -5.44 12.47 2.43
N ILE A 62 -6.75 12.44 2.65
CA ILE A 62 -7.38 12.25 3.96
C ILE A 62 -7.76 10.78 4.02
N LEU A 63 -7.02 10.03 4.84
CA LEU A 63 -7.24 8.60 5.06
C LEU A 63 -8.29 8.40 6.15
N PRO A 64 -9.00 7.26 6.17
CA PRO A 64 -9.91 6.92 7.27
C PRO A 64 -9.15 6.80 8.60
N ASP A 65 -9.76 7.28 9.69
CA ASP A 65 -9.19 7.18 11.04
C ASP A 65 -8.99 5.72 11.49
N SER A 66 -9.80 4.79 10.96
CA SER A 66 -9.71 3.36 11.23
C SER A 66 -8.55 2.65 10.52
N LEU A 67 -7.85 3.33 9.62
CA LEU A 67 -6.77 2.73 8.85
C LEU A 67 -5.52 2.58 9.74
N ASN A 68 -5.18 1.33 10.06
CA ASN A 68 -3.97 1.06 10.84
C ASN A 68 -2.71 1.21 9.96
N LEU A 69 -2.09 2.38 9.98
CA LEU A 69 -0.91 2.69 9.18
C LEU A 69 0.31 1.85 9.57
N GLU A 70 0.46 1.49 10.85
CA GLU A 70 1.64 0.76 11.32
C GLU A 70 1.79 -0.57 10.60
N THR A 71 0.70 -1.33 10.47
CA THR A 71 0.71 -2.63 9.78
C THR A 71 0.93 -2.49 8.28
N LEU A 72 0.43 -1.39 7.69
CA LEU A 72 0.59 -1.14 6.25
C LEU A 72 1.98 -0.64 5.89
N LEU A 73 2.71 -0.03 6.81
CA LEU A 73 4.05 0.50 6.57
C LEU A 73 5.16 -0.55 6.76
N VAL A 74 4.90 -1.65 7.46
CA VAL A 74 5.85 -2.77 7.52
C VAL A 74 5.97 -3.44 6.15
N GLU A 75 7.19 -3.51 5.61
CA GLU A 75 7.48 -4.35 4.46
C GLU A 75 7.21 -5.81 4.85
N GLU A 76 6.38 -6.52 4.07
CA GLU A 76 6.30 -7.97 4.25
C GLU A 76 7.69 -8.53 3.95
N THR A 77 8.45 -8.89 4.99
CA THR A 77 9.61 -9.77 4.84
C THR A 77 9.12 -10.97 4.01
N PRO A 78 9.80 -11.33 2.91
CA PRO A 78 9.34 -12.42 2.06
C PRO A 78 9.07 -13.64 2.93
N ARG A 79 7.82 -14.10 2.99
CA ARG A 79 7.48 -15.32 3.75
C ARG A 79 8.38 -16.42 3.26
N GLY A 80 9.34 -16.80 4.11
CA GLY A 80 10.25 -17.93 3.94
C GLY A 80 10.70 -18.12 2.51
N SER A 81 11.64 -17.29 2.04
CA SER A 81 12.39 -17.69 0.87
C SER A 81 13.04 -19.04 1.15
N LEU A 82 13.03 -19.93 0.16
CA LEU A 82 13.66 -21.24 0.26
C LEU A 82 15.12 -21.11 0.74
N TRP A 83 15.80 -20.03 0.37
CA TRP A 83 17.17 -19.72 0.82
C TRP A 83 17.30 -19.51 2.33
N ALA A 84 16.31 -18.89 2.99
CA ALA A 84 16.32 -18.66 4.42
C ALA A 84 16.11 -19.97 5.21
N VAL A 85 15.23 -20.84 4.71
CA VAL A 85 15.00 -22.18 5.28
C VAL A 85 16.24 -23.06 5.10
N VAL A 86 16.86 -23.04 3.91
CA VAL A 86 18.10 -23.80 3.63
C VAL A 86 19.24 -23.30 4.51
N GLY A 87 19.37 -21.99 4.72
CA GLY A 87 20.39 -21.41 5.60
C GLY A 87 20.28 -21.90 7.04
N ALA A 88 19.06 -21.94 7.60
CA ALA A 88 18.83 -22.45 8.96
C ALA A 88 19.17 -23.94 9.09
N VAL A 89 18.74 -24.76 8.12
CA VAL A 89 19.01 -26.22 8.13
C VAL A 89 20.51 -26.53 8.03
N VAL A 90 21.26 -25.82 7.19
CA VAL A 90 22.71 -26.03 7.04
C VAL A 90 23.46 -25.68 8.32
N VAL A 91 23.07 -24.60 9.00
CA VAL A 91 23.70 -24.19 10.27
C VAL A 91 23.49 -25.25 11.36
N ASP A 92 22.28 -25.82 11.47
CA ASP A 92 21.99 -26.87 12.46
C ASP A 92 22.77 -28.17 12.19
N VAL A 93 22.91 -28.58 10.91
CA VAL A 93 23.66 -29.80 10.56
C VAL A 93 25.15 -29.67 10.84
N VAL A 94 25.74 -28.49 10.59
CA VAL A 94 27.18 -28.25 10.84
C VAL A 94 27.46 -28.08 12.33
N GLY A 95 26.53 -27.52 13.11
CA GLY A 95 26.68 -27.33 14.56
C GLY A 95 26.59 -28.63 15.38
N ALA A 96 25.93 -29.67 14.86
CA ALA A 96 25.74 -30.95 15.57
C ALA A 96 26.88 -31.97 15.37
N GLY A 97 27.87 -31.69 14.52
CA GLY A 97 28.97 -32.60 14.19
C GLY A 97 30.06 -32.66 15.27
N GLY A 98 29.76 -33.34 16.38
CA GLY A 98 30.74 -33.68 17.41
C GLY A 98 31.92 -34.49 16.88
N ARG A 99 33.11 -34.16 17.40
CA ARG A 99 34.41 -34.83 17.21
C ARG A 99 34.30 -36.36 17.09
N ALA A 100 34.69 -36.91 15.95
CA ALA A 100 35.08 -38.31 15.85
C ALA A 100 36.56 -38.44 16.24
N GLU A 101 36.83 -38.99 17.43
CA GLU A 101 38.17 -39.44 17.82
C GLU A 101 38.55 -40.68 17.00
N LEU A 102 39.72 -40.63 16.39
CA LEU A 102 40.33 -41.74 15.64
C LEU A 102 41.13 -42.61 16.62
N TYR A 103 40.77 -43.88 16.73
CA TYR A 103 41.64 -44.99 17.13
C TYR A 103 41.82 -45.94 15.95
#